data_AF-A0A183AYB7-F1
#
_entry.id   AF-A0A183AYB7-F1
#
_cell.length_a   1.000
_cell.length_b   1.000
_cell.length_c   1.000
_cell.angle_alpha   90.00
_cell.angle_beta   90.00
_cell.angle_gamma   90.00
#
_symmetry.space_group_name_H-M   'P 1'
#
loop_
_entity.id
_entity.type
_entity.pdbx_description
1 polymer ?
#
loop_
_entity_poly.entity_id
_entity_poly.type
_entity_poly.pdbx_seq_one_letter_code
_entity_poly.pdbx_strand_id
1 'polypeptide(L)'
;MRVLRKCFSREGVPQVLMTKNGSQLCAAELKTWLDSIGCRHLRTAPRHPCSNGAAENLVKTVESAISSANPRTIVELEILLDNFLLQYRNAAHATTKESPAKLFKARSLLSSLRCVYSSDVVYFRGNELRPSRGIITRKVGQGVAEIAHLVDEMVHRRHINQIHFNQLTL
;
A
#
# COMPACT_ATOMS: atom_id res chain seq x y z
N MET A 1 15.16 -19.18 8.23
CA MET A 1 14.74 -17.77 8.45
C MET A 1 14.62 -16.89 7.19
N ARG A 2 14.57 -17.44 5.95
CA ARG A 2 14.65 -16.65 4.70
C ARG A 2 13.56 -15.57 4.56
N VAL A 3 12.31 -15.91 4.89
CA VAL A 3 11.16 -15.02 4.73
C VAL A 3 11.21 -13.84 5.72
N LEU A 4 11.53 -14.12 6.99
CA LEU A 4 11.66 -13.08 8.02
C LEU A 4 12.77 -12.08 7.69
N ARG A 5 13.92 -12.56 7.21
CA ARG A 5 15.03 -11.67 6.78
C ARG A 5 14.59 -10.71 5.66
N LYS A 6 13.87 -11.20 4.65
CA LYS A 6 13.33 -10.36 3.56
C LYS A 6 12.29 -9.35 4.05
N CYS A 7 11.48 -9.73 5.05
CA CYS A 7 10.49 -8.83 5.63
C CYS A 7 11.18 -7.72 6.44
N PHE A 8 12.08 -8.09 7.36
CA PHE A 8 12.77 -7.14 8.24
C PHE A 8 13.71 -6.22 7.48
N SER A 9 14.30 -6.65 6.35
CA SER A 9 15.10 -5.75 5.52
C SER A 9 14.29 -4.64 4.85
N ARG A 10 12.98 -4.82 4.67
CA ARG A 10 12.09 -3.84 4.03
C ARG A 10 11.38 -2.96 5.04
N GLU A 11 11.00 -3.55 6.17
CA GLU A 11 10.10 -2.93 7.15
C GLU A 11 10.78 -2.57 8.47
N GLY A 12 12.04 -3.01 8.66
CA GLY A 12 12.74 -2.92 9.95
C GLY A 12 12.51 -4.15 10.83
N VAL A 13 13.38 -4.33 11.82
CA VAL A 13 13.24 -5.38 12.83
C VAL A 13 12.23 -4.91 13.88
N PRO A 14 11.13 -5.65 14.13
CA PRO A 14 10.17 -5.28 15.15
C PRO A 14 10.76 -5.51 16.55
N GLN A 15 10.35 -4.71 17.52
CA GLN A 15 10.69 -4.93 18.94
C GLN A 15 10.16 -6.29 19.44
N VAL A 16 8.98 -6.68 18.97
CA VAL A 16 8.30 -7.91 19.36
C VAL A 16 7.73 -8.61 18.14
N LEU A 17 8.04 -9.90 17.96
CA LEU A 17 7.40 -10.77 16.98
C LEU A 17 6.49 -11.76 17.74
N MET A 18 5.19 -11.70 17.47
CA MET A 18 4.24 -12.68 18.01
C MET A 18 3.92 -13.76 16.97
N THR A 19 4.00 -15.03 17.34
CA THR A 19 3.72 -16.15 16.42
C THR A 19 2.85 -17.24 17.06
N LYS A 20 2.20 -18.05 16.23
CA LYS A 20 1.56 -19.30 16.67
C LYS A 20 2.60 -20.38 17.05
N ASN A 21 2.14 -21.43 17.73
CA ASN A 21 2.96 -22.56 18.20
C ASN A 21 3.30 -23.61 17.11
N GLY A 22 3.43 -23.20 15.85
CA GLY A 22 3.85 -24.12 14.79
C GLY A 22 5.29 -24.58 14.97
N SER A 23 5.63 -25.81 14.60
CA SER A 23 6.96 -26.41 14.82
C SER A 23 8.11 -25.54 14.31
N GLN A 24 7.99 -24.99 13.09
CA GLN A 24 8.98 -24.09 12.50
C GLN A 24 9.14 -22.77 13.26
N LEU A 25 8.08 -22.32 13.94
CA LEU A 25 8.03 -21.10 14.73
C LEU A 25 8.45 -21.35 16.19
N CYS A 26 8.55 -22.61 16.62
CA CYS A 26 9.03 -23.03 17.94
C CYS A 26 10.47 -23.55 17.91
N ALA A 27 11.12 -23.56 16.74
CA ALA A 27 12.49 -24.03 16.60
C ALA A 27 13.45 -23.18 17.43
N ALA A 28 14.37 -23.84 18.15
CA ALA A 28 15.39 -23.15 18.95
C ALA A 28 16.24 -22.20 18.10
N GLU A 29 16.54 -22.58 16.85
CA GLU A 29 17.26 -21.75 15.89
C GLU A 29 16.56 -20.40 15.64
N LEU A 30 15.21 -20.38 15.54
CA LEU A 30 14.46 -19.14 15.35
C LEU A 30 14.59 -18.24 16.57
N LYS A 31 14.43 -18.80 17.76
CA LYS A 31 14.55 -18.05 19.01
C LYS A 31 15.95 -17.44 19.15
N THR A 32 17.00 -18.24 18.99
CA THR A 32 18.39 -17.75 19.06
C THR A 32 18.66 -16.66 18.04
N TRP A 33 18.13 -16.78 16.82
CA TRP A 33 18.30 -15.75 15.79
C TRP A 33 17.52 -14.47 16.10
N LEU A 34 16.30 -14.56 16.63
CA LEU A 34 15.51 -13.37 17.02
C LEU A 34 16.15 -12.65 18.21
N ASP A 35 16.63 -13.41 19.21
CA ASP A 35 17.34 -12.88 20.37
C ASP A 35 18.63 -12.14 19.92
N SER A 36 19.36 -12.66 18.94
CA SER A 36 20.61 -12.03 18.45
C SER A 36 20.41 -10.73 17.67
N ILE A 37 19.21 -10.48 17.14
CA ILE A 37 18.87 -9.22 16.46
C ILE A 37 18.03 -8.28 17.34
N GLY A 38 17.88 -8.59 18.63
CA GLY A 38 17.11 -7.78 19.58
C GLY A 38 15.60 -7.83 19.39
N CYS A 39 15.08 -8.86 18.71
CA CYS A 39 13.65 -9.05 18.51
C CYS A 39 13.09 -10.01 19.56
N ARG A 40 12.20 -9.52 20.43
CA ARG A 40 11.56 -10.38 21.45
C ARG A 40 10.53 -11.30 20.78
N HIS A 41 10.72 -12.61 20.93
CA HIS A 41 9.79 -13.60 20.40
C HIS A 41 8.69 -13.94 21.43
N LEU A 42 7.45 -13.61 21.11
CA LEU A 42 6.26 -14.02 21.86
C LEU A 42 5.51 -15.11 21.12
N ARG A 43 4.97 -16.06 21.88
CA ARG A 43 4.12 -17.12 21.34
C ARG A 43 2.70 -16.95 21.86
N THR A 44 1.72 -17.20 21.00
CA THR A 44 0.33 -17.22 21.45
C THR A 44 0.15 -18.29 22.51
N ALA A 45 -0.45 -17.91 23.63
CA ALA A 45 -0.75 -18.86 24.69
C ALA A 45 -1.69 -19.95 24.16
N PRO A 46 -1.48 -21.23 24.54
CA PRO A 46 -2.47 -22.26 24.27
C PRO A 46 -3.83 -21.80 24.79
N ARG A 47 -4.86 -21.74 23.93
CA ARG A 47 -6.23 -21.27 24.21
C ARG A 47 -6.50 -19.75 24.15
N HIS A 48 -5.57 -18.91 23.68
CA HIS A 48 -5.83 -17.48 23.40
C HIS A 48 -5.64 -17.09 21.91
N PRO A 49 -6.43 -17.67 20.98
CA PRO A 49 -6.30 -17.44 19.54
C PRO A 49 -6.54 -15.98 19.13
N CYS A 50 -7.29 -15.21 19.92
CA CYS A 50 -7.58 -13.80 19.65
C CYS A 50 -6.32 -12.95 19.45
N SER A 51 -5.21 -13.30 20.12
CA SER A 51 -3.93 -12.58 20.03
C SER A 51 -3.30 -12.62 18.63
N ASN A 52 -3.62 -13.62 17.82
CA ASN A 52 -3.15 -13.76 16.43
C ASN A 52 -4.30 -13.68 15.41
N GLY A 53 -5.50 -13.30 15.87
CA GLY A 53 -6.70 -13.27 15.04
C GLY A 53 -6.59 -12.34 13.83
N ALA A 54 -5.86 -11.22 13.94
CA ALA A 54 -5.63 -10.32 12.82
C ALA A 54 -4.82 -10.98 11.68
N ALA A 55 -3.76 -11.72 12.02
CA ALA A 55 -2.96 -12.45 11.05
C ALA A 55 -3.77 -13.60 10.41
N GLU A 56 -4.55 -14.32 11.21
CA GLU A 56 -5.41 -15.40 10.74
C GLU A 56 -6.52 -14.90 9.81
N ASN A 57 -7.14 -13.77 10.15
CA ASN A 57 -8.15 -13.14 9.29
C ASN A 57 -7.54 -12.71 7.95
N LEU A 58 -6.34 -12.13 7.95
CA LEU A 58 -5.66 -11.77 6.72
C LEU A 58 -5.37 -13.00 5.84
N VAL A 59 -4.90 -14.10 6.44
CA VAL A 59 -4.67 -15.36 5.71
C VAL A 59 -5.97 -15.84 5.05
N LYS A 60 -7.09 -15.86 5.78
CA LYS A 60 -8.40 -16.23 5.22
C LYS A 60 -8.82 -15.31 4.06
N THR A 61 -8.58 -14.00 4.18
CA THR A 61 -8.89 -13.05 3.09
C THR A 61 -8.05 -13.33 1.85
N VAL A 62 -6.75 -13.62 2.03
CA VAL A 62 -5.84 -13.97 0.94
C VAL A 62 -6.26 -15.29 0.28
N GLU A 63 -6.54 -16.33 1.08
CA GLU A 63 -7.01 -17.62 0.59
C GLU A 63 -8.30 -17.47 -0.22
N SER A 64 -9.28 -16.70 0.28
CA SER A 64 -10.51 -16.41 -0.45
C SER A 64 -10.23 -15.71 -1.78
N ALA A 65 -9.32 -14.73 -1.82
CA ALA A 65 -8.96 -14.04 -3.06
C ALA A 65 -8.30 -14.98 -4.08
N ILE A 66 -7.43 -15.88 -3.61
CA ILE A 66 -6.80 -16.91 -4.46
C ILE A 66 -7.85 -17.88 -5.00
N SER A 67 -8.75 -18.37 -4.15
CA SER A 67 -9.82 -19.28 -4.56
C SER A 67 -10.75 -18.65 -5.58
N SER A 68 -11.08 -17.36 -5.43
CA SER A 68 -11.92 -16.64 -6.39
C SER A 68 -11.23 -16.40 -7.73
N ALA A 69 -9.93 -16.06 -7.73
CA ALA A 69 -9.18 -15.80 -8.95
C ALA A 69 -8.76 -17.08 -9.68
N ASN A 70 -8.63 -18.21 -8.96
CA ASN A 70 -8.27 -19.53 -9.47
C ASN A 70 -7.07 -19.51 -10.45
N PRO A 71 -5.89 -19.02 -10.00
CA PRO A 71 -4.71 -18.94 -10.85
C PRO A 71 -4.24 -20.34 -11.26
N ARG A 72 -3.87 -20.50 -12.53
CA ARG A 72 -3.42 -21.76 -13.13
C ARG A 72 -1.91 -21.91 -13.13
N THR A 73 -1.19 -20.80 -13.01
CA THR A 73 0.28 -20.77 -13.00
C THR A 73 0.82 -20.07 -11.75
N ILE A 74 2.08 -20.38 -11.40
CA ILE A 74 2.78 -19.69 -10.30
C ILE A 74 2.91 -18.19 -10.59
N VAL A 75 3.17 -17.83 -11.84
CA VAL A 75 3.31 -16.42 -12.27
C VAL A 75 1.99 -15.66 -12.07
N GLU A 76 0.86 -16.25 -12.43
CA GLU A 76 -0.46 -15.66 -12.18
C GLU A 76 -0.74 -15.49 -10.69
N LEU A 77 -0.37 -16.47 -9.86
CA LEU A 77 -0.51 -16.41 -8.41
C LEU A 77 0.35 -15.28 -7.82
N GLU A 78 1.60 -15.13 -8.26
CA GLU A 78 2.50 -14.07 -7.80
C GLU A 78 1.94 -12.69 -8.16
N ILE A 79 1.50 -12.49 -9.41
CA ILE A 79 0.88 -11.23 -9.86
C ILE A 79 -0.39 -10.93 -9.05
N LEU A 80 -1.23 -11.93 -8.80
CA LEU A 80 -2.43 -11.78 -7.99
C LEU A 80 -2.10 -11.34 -6.57
N LEU A 81 -1.12 -11.99 -5.94
CA LEU A 81 -0.70 -11.67 -4.57
C LEU A 81 -0.10 -10.27 -4.48
N ASP A 82 0.74 -9.86 -5.42
CA ASP A 82 1.34 -8.52 -5.44
C ASP A 82 0.27 -7.43 -5.58
N ASN A 83 -0.69 -7.64 -6.50
CA ASN A 83 -1.82 -6.73 -6.68
C ASN A 83 -2.74 -6.68 -5.45
N PHE A 84 -3.09 -7.84 -4.89
CA PHE A 84 -3.90 -7.95 -3.69
C PHE A 84 -3.26 -7.18 -2.53
N LEU A 85 -1.97 -7.41 -2.28
CA LEU A 85 -1.26 -6.77 -1.18
C LEU A 85 -1.14 -5.25 -1.35
N LEU A 86 -0.95 -4.77 -2.58
CA LEU A 86 -0.94 -3.33 -2.86
C LEU A 86 -2.30 -2.69 -2.57
N GLN A 87 -3.39 -3.34 -2.98
CA GLN A 87 -4.75 -2.86 -2.74
C GLN A 87 -5.10 -2.92 -1.25
N TYR A 88 -4.87 -4.06 -0.59
CA TYR A 88 -5.14 -4.24 0.83
C TYR A 88 -4.44 -3.20 1.70
N ARG A 89 -3.16 -2.89 1.41
CA ARG A 89 -2.40 -1.87 2.15
C ARG A 89 -2.95 -0.45 1.95
N ASN A 90 -3.62 -0.19 0.83
CA ASN A 90 -4.18 1.13 0.50
C ASN A 90 -5.66 1.28 0.87
N ALA A 91 -6.39 0.19 1.04
CA ALA A 91 -7.80 0.21 1.44
C ALA A 91 -7.96 0.58 2.91
N ALA A 92 -8.95 1.42 3.23
CA ALA A 92 -9.30 1.73 4.61
C ALA A 92 -9.82 0.47 5.32
N HIS A 93 -9.28 0.16 6.50
CA HIS A 93 -9.75 -1.00 7.25
C HIS A 93 -11.03 -0.66 8.03
N ALA A 94 -11.99 -1.59 8.09
CA ALA A 94 -13.32 -1.33 8.66
C ALA A 94 -13.27 -0.82 10.12
N THR A 95 -12.32 -1.34 10.90
CA THR A 95 -12.12 -1.01 12.33
C THR A 95 -11.37 0.30 12.55
N THR A 96 -10.27 0.55 11.83
CA THR A 96 -9.41 1.72 12.07
C THR A 96 -9.81 2.93 11.24
N LYS A 97 -10.67 2.76 10.22
CA LYS A 97 -11.05 3.75 9.20
C LYS A 97 -9.89 4.32 8.39
N GLU A 98 -8.69 3.79 8.59
CA GLU A 98 -7.45 4.21 7.95
C GLU A 98 -6.78 3.01 7.28
N SER A 99 -5.97 3.28 6.26
CA SER A 99 -5.31 2.20 5.51
C SER A 99 -4.07 1.68 6.24
N PRO A 100 -3.74 0.38 6.11
CA PRO A 100 -2.54 -0.18 6.72
C PRO A 100 -1.26 0.57 6.34
N ALA A 101 -1.13 1.03 5.09
CA ALA A 101 0.01 1.82 4.64
C ALA A 101 0.11 3.15 5.38
N LYS A 102 -1.01 3.84 5.62
CA LYS A 102 -1.01 5.10 6.35
C LYS A 102 -0.65 4.90 7.82
N LEU A 103 -1.20 3.86 8.45
CA LEU A 103 -0.89 3.54 9.85
C LEU A 103 0.57 3.08 10.03
N PHE A 104 1.11 2.34 9.07
CA PHE A 104 2.41 1.71 9.20
C PHE A 104 3.57 2.54 8.62
N LYS A 105 3.34 3.24 7.50
CA LYS A 105 4.35 4.03 6.77
C LYS A 105 4.07 5.52 6.79
N ALA A 106 3.06 5.99 7.53
CA ALA A 106 2.60 7.39 7.57
C ALA A 106 2.21 7.97 6.18
N ARG A 107 2.04 7.12 5.16
CA ARG A 107 1.73 7.56 3.80
C ARG A 107 0.92 6.52 3.04
N SER A 108 0.27 7.00 2.00
CA SER A 108 -0.37 6.16 1.01
C SER A 108 0.66 5.57 0.02
N LEU A 109 0.46 4.33 -0.42
CA LEU A 109 1.23 3.76 -1.51
C LEU A 109 0.61 4.20 -2.84
N LEU A 110 1.45 4.53 -3.81
CA LEU A 110 1.01 4.78 -5.17
C LEU A 110 0.56 3.46 -5.79
N SER A 111 -0.67 3.41 -6.25
CA SER A 111 -1.19 2.34 -7.09
C SER A 111 -1.53 2.93 -8.46
N SER A 112 -1.50 2.11 -9.51
CA SER A 112 -1.90 2.53 -10.87
C SER A 112 -3.28 3.22 -10.87
N LEU A 113 -4.22 2.77 -10.02
CA LEU A 113 -5.55 3.39 -9.83
C LEU A 113 -5.53 4.77 -9.16
N ARG A 114 -4.44 5.14 -8.48
CA ARG A 114 -4.21 6.48 -7.91
C ARG A 114 -3.48 7.41 -8.88
N CYS A 115 -2.97 6.90 -10.00
CA CYS A 115 -2.40 7.66 -11.10
C CYS A 115 -3.49 8.40 -11.92
N VAL A 116 -4.46 8.99 -11.23
CA VAL A 116 -5.41 9.96 -11.81
C VAL A 116 -5.14 11.36 -11.24
N TYR A 117 -4.30 11.45 -10.20
CA TYR A 117 -3.92 12.72 -9.55
C TYR A 117 -2.41 12.98 -9.63
N SER A 118 -1.73 12.43 -10.62
CA SER A 118 -0.33 12.78 -10.91
C SER A 118 -0.04 12.75 -12.41
N SER A 119 -1.08 12.85 -13.22
CA SER A 119 -0.90 12.99 -14.66
C SER A 119 -0.39 14.40 -14.93
N ASP A 120 0.69 14.52 -15.70
CA ASP A 120 1.06 15.78 -16.32
C ASP A 120 -0.16 16.33 -17.08
N VAL A 121 -0.60 17.50 -16.69
CA VAL A 121 -1.71 18.20 -17.34
C VAL A 121 -1.22 19.46 -18.00
N VAL A 122 -1.81 19.77 -19.15
CA VAL A 122 -1.70 21.06 -19.79
C VAL A 122 -2.94 21.88 -19.41
N TYR A 123 -2.74 23.08 -18.89
CA TYR A 123 -3.81 24.02 -18.55
C TYR A 123 -3.47 25.43 -19.00
N PHE A 124 -4.49 26.27 -19.19
CA PHE A 124 -4.31 27.65 -19.63
C PHE A 124 -4.27 28.64 -18.45
N ARG A 125 -3.34 29.60 -18.51
CA ARG A 125 -3.14 30.62 -17.47
C ARG A 125 -3.89 31.92 -17.84
N GLY A 126 -5.05 32.14 -17.21
CA GLY A 126 -5.79 33.39 -17.37
C GLY A 126 -6.33 33.57 -18.79
N ASN A 127 -6.50 34.82 -19.24
CA ASN A 127 -6.95 35.15 -20.60
C ASN A 127 -5.86 34.97 -21.67
N GLU A 128 -4.61 34.75 -21.26
CA GLU A 128 -3.54 34.43 -22.18
C GLU A 128 -3.59 32.92 -22.45
N LEU A 129 -3.96 32.55 -23.67
CA LEU A 129 -4.09 31.17 -24.18
C LEU A 129 -2.74 30.41 -24.25
N ARG A 130 -1.80 30.70 -23.34
CA ARG A 130 -0.51 30.01 -23.26
C ARG A 130 -0.68 28.71 -22.47
N PRO A 131 -0.47 27.54 -23.09
CA PRO A 131 -0.51 26.26 -22.40
C PRO A 131 0.65 26.17 -21.40
N SER A 132 0.32 25.83 -20.16
CA SER A 132 1.28 25.62 -19.07
C SER A 132 1.16 24.19 -18.57
N ARG A 133 2.26 23.59 -18.10
CA ARG A 133 2.29 22.21 -17.58
C ARG A 133 2.20 22.20 -16.07
N GLY A 134 1.41 21.30 -15.52
CA GLY A 134 1.24 21.14 -14.08
C GLY A 134 0.87 19.72 -13.71
N ILE A 135 0.78 19.48 -12.40
CA ILE A 135 0.32 18.22 -11.82
C ILE A 135 -0.94 18.49 -11.02
N ILE A 136 -2.00 17.71 -11.25
CA ILE A 136 -3.21 17.81 -10.41
C ILE A 136 -2.88 17.35 -8.99
N THR A 137 -3.02 18.22 -7.99
CA THR A 137 -2.74 17.88 -6.59
C THR A 137 -3.99 17.42 -5.84
N ARG A 138 -5.16 17.97 -6.15
CA ARG A 138 -6.45 17.58 -5.56
C ARG A 138 -7.64 17.93 -6.45
N LYS A 139 -8.75 17.20 -6.34
CA LYS A 139 -10.07 17.65 -6.82
C LYS A 139 -10.77 18.50 -5.76
N VAL A 140 -11.37 19.60 -6.18
CA VAL A 140 -12.16 20.53 -5.37
C VAL A 140 -13.60 20.49 -5.89
N GLY A 141 -14.46 19.69 -5.25
CA GLY A 141 -15.85 19.50 -5.71
C GLY A 141 -15.96 18.68 -7.01
N GLN A 142 -17.11 18.80 -7.70
CA GLN A 142 -17.44 17.96 -8.86
C GLN A 142 -16.85 18.45 -10.20
N GLY A 143 -16.30 19.66 -10.26
CA GLY A 143 -15.87 20.26 -11.53
C GLY A 143 -14.51 20.96 -11.51
N VAL A 144 -13.84 21.08 -10.35
CA VAL A 144 -12.61 21.86 -10.23
C VAL A 144 -11.48 20.97 -9.74
N ALA A 145 -10.28 21.19 -10.26
CA ALA A 145 -9.04 20.58 -9.78
C ALA A 145 -8.04 21.67 -9.40
N GLU A 146 -7.22 21.37 -8.40
CA GLU A 146 -6.01 22.13 -8.13
C GLU A 146 -4.84 21.51 -8.86
N ILE A 147 -4.04 22.39 -9.46
CA ILE A 147 -2.91 22.07 -10.29
C ILE A 147 -1.71 22.80 -9.69
N ALA A 148 -0.66 22.07 -9.32
CA ALA A 148 0.64 22.66 -9.03
C ALA A 148 1.39 22.84 -10.36
N HIS A 149 1.81 24.06 -10.65
CA HIS A 149 2.63 24.35 -11.81
C HIS A 149 4.03 23.74 -11.65
N LEU A 150 4.55 23.12 -12.71
CA LEU A 150 5.79 22.34 -12.63
C LEU A 150 7.06 23.18 -12.39
N VAL A 151 7.03 24.48 -12.69
CA VAL A 151 8.24 25.32 -12.68
C VAL A 151 8.39 26.14 -11.40
N ASP A 152 7.29 26.65 -10.85
CA ASP A 152 7.30 27.59 -9.73
C ASP A 152 6.46 27.10 -8.54
N GLU A 153 5.99 25.85 -8.57
CA GLU A 153 5.14 25.20 -7.57
C GLU A 153 3.85 25.97 -7.23
N MET A 154 3.48 26.98 -8.03
CA MET A 154 2.27 27.76 -7.79
C MET A 154 1.03 26.88 -8.00
N VAL A 155 0.09 26.98 -7.06
CA VAL A 155 -1.16 26.21 -7.10
C VAL A 155 -2.26 27.03 -7.78
N HIS A 156 -2.89 26.43 -8.79
CA HIS A 156 -4.00 27.02 -9.53
C HIS A 156 -5.24 26.14 -9.46
N ARG A 157 -6.40 26.76 -9.25
CA ARG A 157 -7.71 26.09 -9.38
C ARG A 157 -8.23 26.25 -10.79
N ARG A 158 -8.56 25.15 -11.46
CA ARG A 158 -9.11 25.16 -12.82
C ARG A 158 -10.29 24.21 -12.93
N HIS A 159 -11.27 24.60 -13.74
CA HIS A 159 -12.37 23.72 -14.08
C HIS A 159 -11.82 22.56 -14.94
N ILE A 160 -12.33 21.35 -14.76
CA ILE A 160 -11.84 20.15 -15.46
C ILE A 160 -11.88 20.32 -16.98
N ASN A 161 -12.87 21.05 -17.51
CA ASN A 161 -12.98 21.37 -18.95
C ASN A 161 -11.84 22.23 -19.51
N GLN A 162 -11.00 22.82 -18.65
CA GLN A 162 -9.85 23.66 -19.02
C GLN A 162 -8.51 22.91 -18.88
N ILE A 163 -8.58 21.60 -18.63
CA ILE A 163 -7.43 20.75 -18.34
C ILE A 163 -7.34 19.67 -19.41
N HIS A 164 -6.22 19.63 -20.12
CA HIS A 164 -5.90 18.56 -21.05
C HIS A 164 -4.96 17.56 -20.36
N PHE A 165 -5.44 16.33 -20.19
CA PHE A 165 -4.63 15.23 -19.68
C PHE A 165 -3.68 14.77 -20.78
N ASN A 166 -2.38 14.73 -20.51
CA ASN A 166 -1.48 14.00 -21.40
C ASN A 166 -1.86 12.52 -21.31
N GLN A 167 -2.47 12.00 -22.37
CA GLN A 167 -2.54 10.56 -22.56
C GLN A 167 -1.09 10.09 -22.71
N LEU A 168 -0.62 9.32 -21.74
CA LEU A 168 0.59 8.53 -21.90
C LEU A 168 0.32 7.57 -23.06
N THR A 169 0.89 7.86 -24.22
CA THR A 169 1.05 6.88 -25.28
C THR A 169 1.91 5.76 -24.68
N LEU A 170 1.27 4.60 -24.45
CA LEU A 170 1.92 3.36 -24.07
C LEU A 170 2.89 2.90 -25.17
#